data_AF-X1NIE6-F1
#
_entry.id   AF-X1NIE6-F1
#
_cell.length_a   1.000
_cell.length_b   1.000
_cell.length_c   1.000
_cell.angle_alpha   90.00
_cell.angle_beta   90.00
_cell.angle_gamma   90.00
#
_symmetry.space_group_name_H-M   'P 1'
#
loop_
_entity.id
_entity.type
_entity.pdbx_description
1 polymer ?
#
loop_
_entity_poly.entity_id
_entity_poly.type
_entity_poly.pdbx_seq_one_letter_code
_entity_poly.pdbx_strand_id
1 'polypeptide(L)'
;MQEGWAAFMGAIAGSTITALVALKTMAYQHSKLREEHIQDILLQERVEKYKKINGLLFELWWGLPLPQISLKKLNSELIQKQIVNIKEYIYLNSLFLGPKVQYIFWKHFGELEKWCLQLRHHSGKEMSSECPDFEDKLKKTLDNLLNCTRTAMLKDLSISGFENFSSEEVRSLYRKG
;
A
#
# COMPACT_ATOMS: atom_id res chain seq x y z
N MET A 1 -37.18 2.26 63.59
CA MET A 1 -35.97 1.49 63.21
C MET A 1 -36.00 0.94 61.78
N GLN A 2 -37.16 0.74 61.12
CA GLN A 2 -37.23 0.18 59.75
C GLN A 2 -36.71 1.12 58.64
N GLU A 3 -36.91 2.42 58.76
CA GLU A 3 -36.53 3.41 57.72
C GLU A 3 -35.00 3.50 57.52
N GLY A 4 -34.21 3.36 58.59
CA GLY A 4 -32.74 3.37 58.52
C GLY A 4 -32.16 2.14 57.80
N TRP A 5 -32.81 0.98 57.91
CA TRP A 5 -32.39 -0.25 57.20
C TRP A 5 -32.70 -0.18 55.70
N ALA A 6 -33.84 0.41 55.32
CA ALA A 6 -34.17 0.63 53.92
C ALA A 6 -33.19 1.62 53.25
N ALA A 7 -32.83 2.71 53.94
CA ALA A 7 -31.84 3.66 53.46
C ALA A 7 -30.43 3.03 53.34
N PHE A 8 -30.04 2.19 54.30
CA PHE A 8 -28.77 1.46 54.27
C PHE A 8 -28.70 0.45 53.11
N MET A 9 -29.74 -0.36 52.92
CA MET A 9 -29.82 -1.31 51.81
C MET A 9 -29.90 -0.59 50.44
N GLY A 10 -30.57 0.56 50.38
CA GLY A 10 -30.59 1.43 49.19
C GLY A 10 -29.21 1.98 48.83
N ALA A 11 -28.40 2.37 49.82
CA ALA A 11 -27.03 2.81 49.60
C ALA A 11 -26.10 1.68 49.12
N ILE A 12 -26.25 0.47 49.68
CA ILE A 12 -25.50 -0.71 49.24
C ILE A 12 -25.91 -1.12 47.81
N ALA A 13 -27.21 -1.14 47.49
CA ALA A 13 -27.68 -1.44 46.15
C ALA A 13 -27.26 -0.37 45.13
N GLY A 14 -27.38 0.91 45.48
CA GLY A 14 -26.96 2.02 44.62
C GLY A 14 -25.46 2.02 44.34
N SER A 15 -24.63 1.76 45.36
CA SER A 15 -23.17 1.69 45.20
C SER A 15 -22.72 0.48 44.37
N THR A 16 -23.33 -0.69 44.56
CA THR A 16 -23.03 -1.88 43.77
C THR A 16 -23.42 -1.72 42.30
N ILE A 17 -24.59 -1.15 42.01
CA ILE A 17 -25.01 -0.83 40.63
C ILE A 17 -24.04 0.18 40.00
N THR A 18 -23.70 1.25 40.71
CA THR A 18 -22.77 2.28 40.22
C THR A 18 -21.39 1.69 39.91
N ALA A 19 -20.86 0.83 40.78
CA ALA A 19 -19.59 0.15 40.56
C ALA A 19 -19.62 -0.78 39.32
N LEU A 20 -20.71 -1.52 39.13
CA LEU A 20 -20.90 -2.42 37.98
C LEU A 20 -20.99 -1.65 36.66
N VAL A 21 -21.70 -0.53 36.64
CA VAL A 21 -21.79 0.34 35.47
C VAL A 21 -20.42 0.94 35.16
N ALA A 22 -19.72 1.46 36.17
CA ALA A 22 -18.37 2.01 36.02
C ALA A 22 -17.37 0.98 35.45
N LEU A 23 -17.38 -0.25 35.97
CA LEU A 23 -16.55 -1.35 35.46
C LEU A 23 -16.88 -1.70 34.00
N LYS A 24 -18.17 -1.76 33.63
CA LYS A 24 -18.57 -1.99 32.23
C LYS A 24 -18.11 -0.88 31.30
N THR A 25 -18.24 0.39 31.72
CA THR A 25 -17.76 1.52 30.93
C THR A 25 -16.24 1.52 30.77
N MET A 26 -15.48 1.20 31.83
CA MET A 26 -14.02 1.06 31.74
C MET A 26 -13.61 -0.09 30.83
N ALA A 27 -14.28 -1.24 30.92
CA ALA A 27 -14.01 -2.39 30.04
C ALA A 27 -14.30 -2.07 28.56
N TYR A 28 -15.41 -1.36 28.28
CA TYR A 28 -15.74 -0.89 26.94
C TYR A 28 -14.71 0.11 26.40
N GLN A 29 -14.33 1.12 27.20
CA GLN A 29 -13.29 2.08 26.84
C GLN A 29 -11.96 1.40 26.55
N HIS A 30 -11.55 0.43 27.38
CA HIS A 30 -10.32 -0.33 27.17
C HIS A 30 -10.41 -1.24 25.94
N SER A 31 -11.58 -1.79 25.61
CA SER A 31 -11.78 -2.53 24.35
C SER A 31 -11.64 -1.61 23.15
N LYS A 32 -12.24 -0.42 23.21
CA LYS A 32 -12.16 0.59 22.15
C LYS A 32 -10.74 1.08 21.93
N LEU A 33 -10.01 1.40 23.00
CA LEU A 33 -8.59 1.80 22.94
C LEU A 33 -7.71 0.71 22.31
N ARG A 34 -7.99 -0.56 22.60
CA ARG A 34 -7.28 -1.69 21.97
C ARG A 34 -7.59 -1.79 20.48
N GLU A 35 -8.85 -1.59 20.10
CA GLU A 35 -9.26 -1.57 18.69
C GLU A 35 -8.61 -0.42 17.91
N GLU A 36 -8.63 0.79 18.47
CA GLU A 36 -7.95 1.97 17.92
C GLU A 36 -6.44 1.71 17.76
N HIS A 37 -5.79 1.16 18.77
CA HIS A 37 -4.37 0.81 18.72
C HIS A 37 -4.05 -0.26 17.64
N ILE A 38 -4.89 -1.27 17.48
CA ILE A 38 -4.74 -2.28 16.43
C ILE A 38 -4.92 -1.64 15.04
N GLN A 39 -5.89 -0.74 14.88
CA GLN A 39 -6.09 0.00 13.63
C GLN A 39 -4.87 0.85 13.28
N ASP A 40 -4.27 1.53 14.25
CA ASP A 40 -3.03 2.31 14.06
C ASP A 40 -1.86 1.42 13.61
N ILE A 41 -1.67 0.26 14.25
CA ILE A 41 -0.63 -0.71 13.85
C ILE A 41 -0.85 -1.16 12.40
N LEU A 42 -2.08 -1.55 12.05
CA LEU A 42 -2.41 -2.01 10.71
C LEU A 42 -2.24 -0.91 9.65
N LEU A 43 -2.54 0.35 10.01
CA LEU A 43 -2.31 1.49 9.13
C LEU A 43 -0.81 1.74 8.93
N GLN A 44 -0.02 1.69 10.01
CA GLN A 44 1.44 1.85 9.92
C GLN A 44 2.06 0.75 9.05
N GLU A 45 1.69 -0.51 9.26
CA GLU A 45 2.14 -1.63 8.43
C GLU A 45 1.78 -1.40 6.96
N ARG A 46 0.55 -0.97 6.67
CA ARG A 46 0.12 -0.64 5.30
C ARG A 46 0.98 0.45 4.68
N VAL A 47 1.25 1.53 5.41
CA VAL A 47 2.13 2.63 4.95
C VAL A 47 3.53 2.11 4.61
N GLU A 48 4.09 1.24 5.46
CA GLU A 48 5.40 0.63 5.22
C GLU A 48 5.40 -0.26 3.97
N LYS A 49 4.34 -1.07 3.77
CA LYS A 49 4.20 -1.87 2.54
C LYS A 49 4.12 -0.97 1.31
N TYR A 50 3.31 0.09 1.33
CA TYR A 50 3.19 1.02 0.21
C TYR A 50 4.50 1.75 -0.10
N LYS A 51 5.26 2.18 0.91
CA LYS A 51 6.61 2.75 0.72
C LYS A 51 7.52 1.77 0.00
N LYS A 52 7.56 0.50 0.43
CA LYS A 52 8.39 -0.52 -0.19
C LYS A 52 7.95 -0.83 -1.63
N ILE A 53 6.65 -0.95 -1.90
CA ILE A 53 6.15 -1.17 -3.26
C ILE A 53 6.52 0.01 -4.16
N ASN A 54 6.32 1.24 -3.71
CA ASN A 54 6.67 2.43 -4.50
C ASN A 54 8.18 2.48 -4.78
N GLY A 55 9.01 2.12 -3.81
CA GLY A 55 10.47 2.00 -4.00
C GLY A 55 10.82 0.96 -5.07
N LEU A 56 10.27 -0.25 -4.99
CA LEU A 56 10.54 -1.31 -5.96
C LEU A 56 10.05 -0.95 -7.38
N LEU A 57 8.86 -0.32 -7.49
CA LEU A 57 8.34 0.15 -8.78
C LEU A 57 9.20 1.27 -9.36
N PHE A 58 9.69 2.18 -8.52
CA PHE A 58 10.59 3.24 -8.93
C PHE A 58 11.94 2.68 -9.39
N GLU A 59 12.51 1.71 -8.67
CA GLU A 59 13.74 1.03 -9.07
C GLU A 59 13.59 0.32 -10.43
N LEU A 60 12.46 -0.36 -10.65
CA LEU A 60 12.17 -0.99 -11.94
C LEU A 60 12.06 0.05 -13.06
N TRP A 61 11.32 1.14 -12.81
CA TRP A 61 11.16 2.25 -13.75
C TRP A 61 12.50 2.94 -14.06
N TRP A 62 13.31 3.19 -13.03
CA TRP A 62 14.64 3.80 -13.13
C TRP A 62 15.69 2.87 -13.76
N GLY A 63 15.56 1.56 -13.55
CA GLY A 63 16.37 0.55 -14.23
C GLY A 63 16.05 0.45 -15.73
N LEU A 64 14.93 1.04 -16.15
CA LEU A 64 14.38 1.02 -17.51
C LEU A 64 14.22 2.42 -18.14
N PRO A 65 15.27 3.28 -18.27
CA PRO A 65 15.20 4.53 -19.01
C PRO A 65 14.94 4.29 -20.52
N LEU A 66 13.66 4.32 -20.91
CA LEU A 66 13.23 4.40 -22.31
C LEU A 66 13.28 5.87 -22.77
N PRO A 67 13.88 6.18 -23.95
CA PRO A 67 13.95 5.30 -25.14
C PRO A 67 15.37 4.77 -25.47
N GLN A 68 16.34 4.86 -24.56
CA GLN A 68 17.75 4.51 -24.87
C GLN A 68 18.13 3.07 -24.52
N ILE A 69 17.15 2.23 -24.16
CA ILE A 69 17.42 0.87 -23.74
C ILE A 69 17.26 -0.11 -24.89
N SER A 70 18.36 -0.80 -25.20
CA SER A 70 18.29 -2.00 -26.04
C SER A 70 17.37 -3.03 -25.38
N LEU A 71 16.50 -3.67 -26.16
CA LEU A 71 15.61 -4.76 -25.73
C LEU A 71 16.35 -5.89 -24.95
N LYS A 72 17.66 -6.05 -25.20
CA LYS A 72 18.56 -6.92 -24.42
C LYS A 72 18.61 -6.59 -22.92
N LYS A 73 18.52 -5.32 -22.54
CA LYS A 73 18.58 -4.90 -21.12
C LYS A 73 17.26 -5.22 -20.40
N LEU A 74 16.10 -5.11 -21.06
CA LEU A 74 14.81 -5.53 -20.48
C LEU A 74 14.75 -7.05 -20.26
N ASN A 75 15.36 -7.82 -21.16
CA ASN A 75 15.55 -9.26 -21.03
C ASN A 75 16.73 -9.65 -20.12
N SER A 76 17.43 -8.70 -19.50
CA SER A 76 18.51 -9.06 -18.59
C SER A 76 17.97 -9.81 -17.37
N GLU A 77 18.74 -10.79 -16.89
CA GLU A 77 18.39 -11.56 -15.69
C GLU A 77 18.10 -10.67 -14.49
N LEU A 78 18.80 -9.54 -14.37
CA LEU A 78 18.62 -8.58 -13.31
C LEU A 78 17.20 -7.96 -13.31
N ILE A 79 16.74 -7.47 -14.46
CA ILE A 79 15.40 -6.88 -14.58
C ILE A 79 14.31 -7.96 -14.42
N GLN A 80 14.50 -9.13 -15.01
CA GLN A 80 13.55 -10.24 -14.86
C GLN A 80 13.42 -10.67 -13.39
N LYS A 81 14.54 -10.73 -12.66
CA LYS A 81 14.55 -11.02 -11.22
C LYS A 81 13.85 -9.92 -10.41
N GLN A 82 14.05 -8.65 -10.75
CA GLN A 82 13.33 -7.54 -10.11
C GLN A 82 11.80 -7.66 -10.30
N ILE A 83 11.34 -7.98 -11.52
CA ILE A 83 9.93 -8.18 -11.82
C ILE A 83 9.36 -9.33 -10.96
N VAL A 84 10.05 -10.47 -10.90
CA VAL A 84 9.64 -11.61 -10.06
C VAL A 84 9.56 -11.21 -8.58
N ASN A 85 10.58 -10.51 -8.07
CA ASN A 85 10.61 -10.07 -6.66
C ASN A 85 9.46 -9.10 -6.34
N ILE A 86 9.12 -8.19 -7.25
CA ILE A 86 7.99 -7.27 -7.10
C ILE A 86 6.68 -8.06 -7.01
N LYS A 87 6.49 -9.02 -7.92
CA LYS A 87 5.30 -9.88 -7.97
C LYS A 87 5.12 -10.65 -6.66
N GLU A 88 6.18 -11.30 -6.21
CA GLU A 88 6.18 -12.08 -4.96
C GLU A 88 5.89 -11.19 -3.75
N TYR A 89 6.53 -10.01 -3.68
CA TYR A 89 6.30 -9.07 -2.60
C TYR A 89 4.84 -8.63 -2.52
N ILE A 90 4.20 -8.30 -3.65
CA ILE A 90 2.79 -7.92 -3.69
C ILE A 90 1.89 -9.09 -3.28
N TYR A 91 2.17 -10.30 -3.78
CA TYR A 91 1.39 -11.48 -3.46
C TYR A 91 1.41 -11.77 -1.95
N LEU A 92 2.61 -11.78 -1.35
CA LEU A 92 2.81 -12.04 0.08
C LEU A 92 2.18 -10.98 0.98
N ASN A 93 2.03 -9.74 0.49
CA ASN A 93 1.48 -8.64 1.28
C ASN A 93 0.05 -8.26 0.88
N SER A 94 -0.60 -9.03 0.00
CA SER A 94 -1.93 -8.74 -0.55
C SER A 94 -2.98 -8.41 0.51
N LEU A 95 -2.98 -9.09 1.66
CA LEU A 95 -3.91 -8.85 2.77
C LEU A 95 -3.80 -7.44 3.37
N PHE A 96 -2.65 -6.79 3.26
CA PHE A 96 -2.40 -5.44 3.79
C PHE A 96 -2.68 -4.34 2.77
N LEU A 97 -2.89 -4.70 1.50
CA LEU A 97 -3.10 -3.75 0.42
C LEU A 97 -4.59 -3.49 0.19
N GLY A 98 -4.92 -2.23 -0.04
CA GLY A 98 -6.26 -1.83 -0.46
C GLY A 98 -6.69 -2.55 -1.73
N PRO A 99 -7.94 -3.05 -1.83
CA PRO A 99 -8.42 -3.80 -3.00
C PRO A 99 -8.23 -3.03 -4.32
N LYS A 100 -8.39 -1.70 -4.28
CA LYS A 100 -8.18 -0.84 -5.44
C LYS A 100 -6.71 -0.71 -5.85
N VAL A 101 -5.80 -0.70 -4.87
CA VAL A 101 -4.36 -0.71 -5.12
C VAL A 101 -3.96 -2.01 -5.80
N GLN A 102 -4.42 -3.14 -5.27
CA GLN A 102 -4.18 -4.47 -5.85
C GLN A 102 -4.69 -4.55 -7.29
N TYR A 103 -5.94 -4.13 -7.52
CA TYR A 103 -6.54 -4.14 -8.85
C TYR A 103 -5.72 -3.31 -9.85
N ILE A 104 -5.37 -2.07 -9.50
CA ILE A 104 -4.63 -1.17 -10.38
C ILE A 104 -3.22 -1.72 -10.64
N PHE A 105 -2.54 -2.21 -9.60
CA PHE A 105 -1.24 -2.85 -9.73
C PHE A 105 -1.31 -4.01 -10.72
N TRP A 106 -2.18 -4.99 -10.48
CA TRP A 106 -2.25 -6.20 -11.31
C TRP A 106 -2.68 -5.92 -12.75
N LYS A 107 -3.53 -4.92 -12.97
CA LYS A 107 -3.89 -4.47 -14.31
C LYS A 107 -2.66 -4.03 -15.11
N HIS A 108 -1.81 -3.17 -14.55
CA HIS A 108 -0.65 -2.65 -15.27
C HIS A 108 0.55 -3.61 -15.25
N PHE A 109 0.69 -4.37 -14.17
CA PHE A 109 1.75 -5.37 -14.05
C PHE A 109 1.51 -6.54 -15.00
N GLY A 110 0.26 -6.97 -15.20
CA GLY A 110 -0.08 -8.00 -16.19
C GLY A 110 0.27 -7.57 -17.62
N GLU A 111 0.12 -6.29 -17.97
CA GLU A 111 0.58 -5.76 -19.26
C GLU A 111 2.11 -5.81 -19.38
N LEU A 112 2.85 -5.47 -18.31
CA LEU A 112 4.30 -5.61 -18.29
C LEU A 112 4.74 -7.06 -18.51
N GLU A 113 4.08 -8.03 -17.85
CA GLU A 113 4.38 -9.45 -18.03
C GLU A 113 4.14 -9.92 -19.48
N LYS A 114 3.09 -9.44 -20.15
CA LYS A 114 2.86 -9.73 -21.58
C LYS A 114 4.02 -9.23 -22.45
N TRP A 115 4.50 -8.02 -22.20
CA TRP A 115 5.65 -7.47 -22.94
C TRP A 115 6.92 -8.28 -22.68
N CYS A 116 7.17 -8.69 -21.44
CA CYS A 116 8.30 -9.56 -21.11
C CYS A 116 8.20 -10.93 -21.79
N LEU A 117 7.00 -11.51 -21.89
CA LEU A 117 6.78 -12.77 -22.61
C LEU A 117 7.08 -12.63 -24.10
N GLN A 118 6.57 -11.58 -24.74
CA GLN A 118 6.84 -11.33 -26.16
C GLN A 118 8.33 -11.18 -26.43
N LEU A 119 9.07 -10.50 -25.56
CA LEU A 119 10.52 -10.37 -25.70
C LEU A 119 11.30 -11.68 -25.48
N ARG A 120 10.74 -12.67 -24.81
CA ARG A 120 11.38 -14.00 -24.70
C ARG A 120 11.26 -14.79 -26.00
N HIS A 121 10.20 -14.57 -26.76
CA HIS A 121 9.90 -15.33 -27.97
C HIS A 121 10.39 -14.67 -29.25
N HIS A 122 10.56 -13.35 -29.26
CA HIS A 122 10.96 -12.60 -30.44
C HIS A 122 12.32 -11.93 -30.25
N SER A 123 13.14 -11.95 -31.29
CA SER A 123 14.37 -11.16 -31.31
C SER A 123 14.04 -9.66 -31.31
N GLY A 124 14.97 -8.82 -30.82
CA GLY A 124 14.72 -7.39 -30.80
C GLY A 124 14.41 -6.79 -32.18
N LYS A 125 14.95 -7.38 -33.25
CA LYS A 125 14.67 -7.00 -34.64
C LYS A 125 13.25 -7.40 -35.08
N GLU A 126 12.78 -8.58 -34.68
CA GLU A 126 11.42 -9.04 -34.95
C GLU A 126 10.39 -8.14 -34.25
N MET A 127 10.64 -7.81 -32.98
CA MET A 127 9.78 -6.89 -32.22
C MET A 127 9.70 -5.51 -32.85
N SER A 128 10.82 -4.94 -33.29
CA SER A 128 10.82 -3.65 -33.99
C SER A 128 10.12 -3.70 -35.36
N SER A 129 10.08 -4.86 -36.03
CA SER A 129 9.36 -5.00 -37.30
C SER A 129 7.86 -5.25 -37.12
N GLU A 130 7.45 -6.04 -36.12
CA GLU A 130 6.06 -6.41 -35.88
C GLU A 130 5.31 -5.36 -35.03
N CYS A 131 6.04 -4.68 -34.14
CA CYS A 131 5.51 -3.68 -33.21
C CYS A 131 6.48 -2.48 -33.14
N PRO A 132 6.49 -1.61 -34.16
CA PRO A 132 7.41 -0.48 -34.23
C PRO A 132 7.23 0.54 -33.09
N ASP A 133 6.05 0.55 -32.45
CA ASP A 133 5.73 1.39 -31.28
C ASP A 133 5.88 0.64 -29.94
N PHE A 134 6.59 -0.49 -29.93
CA PHE A 134 6.80 -1.31 -28.74
C PHE A 134 7.42 -0.52 -27.58
N GLU A 135 8.47 0.25 -27.83
CA GLU A 135 9.18 0.99 -26.77
C GLU A 135 8.28 2.05 -26.12
N ASP A 136 7.49 2.76 -26.92
CA ASP A 136 6.52 3.74 -26.43
C ASP A 136 5.41 3.08 -25.61
N LYS A 137 4.90 1.93 -26.08
CA LYS A 137 3.88 1.15 -25.36
C LYS A 137 4.42 0.57 -24.04
N LEU A 138 5.64 0.06 -24.03
CA LEU A 138 6.31 -0.42 -22.84
C LEU A 138 6.54 0.73 -21.85
N LYS A 139 7.03 1.88 -22.31
CA LYS A 139 7.21 3.07 -21.48
C LYS A 139 5.90 3.50 -20.85
N LYS A 140 4.84 3.60 -21.65
CA LYS A 140 3.50 3.91 -21.16
C LYS A 140 3.02 2.87 -20.13
N THR A 141 3.36 1.60 -20.31
CA THR A 141 3.01 0.53 -19.37
C THR A 141 3.74 0.72 -18.03
N LEU A 142 5.04 1.03 -18.05
CA LEU A 142 5.84 1.30 -16.85
C LEU A 142 5.39 2.59 -16.14
N ASP A 143 5.13 3.66 -16.91
CA ASP A 143 4.62 4.92 -16.39
C ASP A 143 3.26 4.72 -15.71
N ASN A 144 2.36 3.96 -16.33
CA ASN A 144 1.06 3.64 -15.74
C ASN A 144 1.22 2.77 -14.50
N LEU A 145 2.08 1.74 -14.53
CA LEU A 145 2.34 0.87 -13.39
C LEU A 145 2.83 1.69 -12.19
N LEU A 146 3.78 2.60 -12.37
CA LEU A 146 4.27 3.46 -11.30
C LEU A 146 3.20 4.48 -10.85
N ASN A 147 2.72 5.31 -11.78
CA ASN A 147 1.92 6.48 -11.43
C ASN A 147 0.50 6.11 -10.99
N CYS A 148 -0.16 5.17 -11.67
CA CYS A 148 -1.51 4.76 -11.31
C CYS A 148 -1.51 4.01 -9.98
N THR A 149 -0.54 3.11 -9.75
CA THR A 149 -0.45 2.39 -8.49
C THR A 149 -0.11 3.33 -7.34
N ARG A 150 0.83 4.26 -7.51
CA ARG A 150 1.13 5.30 -6.51
C ARG A 150 -0.09 6.13 -6.18
N THR A 151 -0.84 6.58 -7.20
CA THR A 151 -2.08 7.35 -6.99
C THR A 151 -3.13 6.52 -6.24
N ALA A 152 -3.23 5.23 -6.53
CA ALA A 152 -4.13 4.33 -5.81
C ALA A 152 -3.75 4.20 -4.33
N MET A 153 -2.46 4.05 -4.02
CA MET A 153 -1.97 3.99 -2.65
C MET A 153 -2.27 5.27 -1.88
N LEU A 154 -2.00 6.43 -2.47
CA LEU A 154 -2.27 7.73 -1.85
C LEU A 154 -3.76 7.92 -1.54
N LYS A 155 -4.63 7.49 -2.46
CA LYS A 155 -6.09 7.51 -2.26
C LYS A 155 -6.53 6.50 -1.20
N ASP A 156 -5.96 5.30 -1.19
CA ASP A 156 -6.32 4.25 -0.23
C ASP A 156 -5.97 4.66 1.21
N LEU A 157 -4.82 5.30 1.39
CA LEU A 157 -4.43 5.85 2.69
C LEU A 157 -5.35 6.97 3.17
N SER A 158 -6.28 7.47 2.33
CA SER A 158 -7.36 8.39 2.70
C SER A 158 -6.92 9.48 3.68
N ILE A 159 -5.76 10.09 3.42
CA ILE A 159 -5.30 11.20 4.26
C ILE A 159 -6.16 12.40 3.91
N SER A 160 -7.29 12.54 4.59
CA SER A 160 -8.03 13.78 4.75
C SER A 160 -7.09 14.80 5.41
N GLY A 161 -6.26 15.46 4.59
CA GLY A 161 -5.14 16.28 5.06
C GLY A 161 -3.93 16.34 4.12
N PHE A 162 -3.91 15.60 3.00
CA PHE A 162 -2.85 15.72 1.98
C PHE A 162 -3.23 16.53 0.73
N GLU A 163 -4.16 17.45 0.89
CA GLU A 163 -4.09 18.69 0.11
C GLU A 163 -3.01 19.56 0.77
N ASN A 164 -1.83 19.63 0.12
CA ASN A 164 -0.65 20.42 0.49
C ASN A 164 0.37 19.76 1.44
N PHE A 165 1.19 18.83 0.94
CA PHE A 165 2.59 18.86 1.38
C PHE A 165 3.19 20.18 0.89
N SER A 166 3.81 20.95 1.78
CA SER A 166 4.61 22.08 1.34
C SER A 166 5.81 21.57 0.52
N SER A 167 6.25 22.35 -0.47
CA SER A 167 7.43 22.02 -1.27
C SER A 167 8.70 21.78 -0.44
N GLU A 168 8.74 22.26 0.80
CA GLU A 168 9.85 22.06 1.74
C GLU A 168 9.84 20.69 2.41
N GLU A 169 8.67 20.12 2.70
CA GLU A 169 8.54 18.76 3.24
C GLU A 169 8.86 17.70 2.17
N VAL A 170 8.49 17.96 0.92
CA VAL A 170 8.91 17.11 -0.20
C VAL A 170 10.43 17.18 -0.35
N ARG A 171 11.06 18.36 -0.28
CA ARG A 171 12.52 18.53 -0.37
C ARG A 171 13.30 17.92 0.80
N SER A 172 12.75 17.88 2.01
CA SER A 172 13.42 17.29 3.17
C SER A 172 13.51 15.76 3.07
N LEU A 173 12.49 15.12 2.49
CA LEU A 173 12.48 13.69 2.20
C LEU A 173 13.52 13.28 1.15
N TYR A 174 13.85 14.17 0.20
CA TYR A 174 14.91 13.95 -0.81
C TYR A 174 16.33 14.30 -0.33
N ARG A 175 16.51 14.95 0.83
CA ARG A 175 17.82 15.35 1.37
C ARG A 175 18.44 14.36 2.37
N LYS A 176 17.74 13.27 2.73
CA LYS A 176 18.27 12.21 3.60
C LYS A 176 18.69 10.95 2.83
N GLY A 177 19.15 11.11 1.59
CA GLY A 177 19.83 10.09 0.79
C GLY A 177 21.23 10.54 0.43
#